data_AF-C5L6E3-F1
#
_entry.id   AF-C5L6E3-F1
#
_cell.length_a   1.000
_cell.length_b   1.000
_cell.length_c   1.000
_cell.angle_alpha   90.00
_cell.angle_beta   90.00
_cell.angle_gamma   90.00
#
_symmetry.space_group_name_H-M   'P 1'
#
loop_
_entity.id
_entity.type
_entity.pdbx_description
1 polymer ?
#
loop_
_entity_poly.entity_id
_entity_poly.type
_entity_poly.pdbx_seq_one_letter_code
_entity_poly.pdbx_strand_id
1 'polypeptide(L)'
;MVVLLFREGNSKLEWDIANPMESVFHAVAICDPEFDWSSVDLVTDRNNLRKLLKLVDPVQSKPFFPGAEEGFAILADVPAGKRPVVFTAHREGLERINRGFGASFEEHVTVAPKGTASFEEYHRLVLLTIDRLRILVRTEVDAVLNDSGDEASLKDWILCKGSDTMHYRAFGKFNAEETVVELKSKSAFFPDFQWRATFYQMLLGKADKMVLGWHTRGLFKPPTEYSISQIRSKVEDDVDKRIRQLGALLQRLVDTLKGEEMPKALELTWEGRLSDLIIEAGNVTNPTGVSETCRFVESFIE
;
A
#
# COMPACT_ATOMS: atom_id res chain seq x y z
N MET A 1 14.64 -9.41 -7.70
CA MET A 1 15.73 -8.66 -7.05
C MET A 1 15.12 -7.72 -6.02
N VAL A 2 15.81 -7.33 -4.94
CA VAL A 2 15.33 -6.23 -4.08
C VAL A 2 16.01 -4.94 -4.54
N VAL A 3 15.26 -3.84 -4.57
CA VAL A 3 15.78 -2.52 -4.93
C VAL A 3 15.52 -1.57 -3.79
N LEU A 4 16.53 -0.76 -3.49
CA LEU A 4 16.41 0.32 -2.53
C LEU A 4 16.32 1.61 -3.33
N LEU A 5 15.27 2.38 -3.07
CA LEU A 5 14.97 3.61 -3.78
C LEU A 5 15.15 4.79 -2.82
N PHE A 6 15.70 5.88 -3.35
CA PHE A 6 15.94 7.12 -2.62
C PHE A 6 15.66 8.30 -3.53
N ARG A 7 15.00 9.35 -3.03
CA ARG A 7 14.77 10.59 -3.78
C ARG A 7 15.60 11.72 -3.18
N GLU A 8 16.41 12.38 -4.00
CA GLU A 8 17.18 13.55 -3.58
C GLU A 8 16.28 14.69 -3.09
N GLY A 9 16.78 15.45 -2.11
CA GLY A 9 16.05 16.58 -1.51
C GLY A 9 14.97 16.22 -0.49
N ASN A 10 14.65 14.93 -0.31
CA ASN A 10 13.61 14.52 0.62
C ASN A 10 14.15 14.36 2.05
N SER A 11 14.27 15.47 2.77
CA SER A 11 14.59 15.46 4.20
C SER A 11 13.32 15.20 5.03
N LYS A 12 12.96 13.92 5.19
CA LYS A 12 12.09 13.38 6.25
C LYS A 12 10.64 13.88 6.38
N LEU A 13 10.12 14.83 5.61
CA LEU A 13 8.76 15.36 5.86
C LEU A 13 7.86 15.60 4.64
N GLU A 14 8.36 15.44 3.42
CA GLU A 14 7.53 15.61 2.23
C GLU A 14 7.48 14.29 1.47
N TRP A 15 6.49 13.44 1.82
CA TRP A 15 6.03 12.46 0.84
C TRP A 15 5.80 13.23 -0.46
N ASP A 16 6.47 12.83 -1.55
CA ASP A 16 6.26 13.48 -2.83
C ASP A 16 4.84 13.14 -3.29
N ILE A 17 3.88 13.99 -2.90
CA ILE A 17 2.46 13.91 -3.26
C ILE A 17 2.32 14.11 -4.77
N ALA A 18 3.28 14.78 -5.42
CA ALA A 18 3.24 14.94 -6.87
C ALA A 18 3.49 13.62 -7.59
N ASN A 19 4.28 12.68 -7.04
CA ASN A 19 4.61 11.40 -7.72
C ASN A 19 4.66 10.15 -6.81
N PRO A 20 3.62 9.87 -6.02
CA PRO A 20 3.65 8.89 -4.92
C PRO A 20 3.74 7.43 -5.39
N MET A 21 3.45 7.14 -6.66
CA MET A 21 3.54 5.80 -7.26
C MET A 21 4.72 5.64 -8.23
N GLU A 22 5.53 6.68 -8.46
CA GLU A 22 6.69 6.62 -9.38
C GLU A 22 7.68 5.51 -8.98
N SER A 23 7.85 5.29 -7.68
CA SER A 23 8.71 4.21 -7.15
C SER A 23 8.28 2.81 -7.59
N VAL A 24 6.98 2.58 -7.82
CA VAL A 24 6.47 1.29 -8.30
C VAL A 24 6.94 1.02 -9.73
N PHE A 25 6.82 2.01 -10.61
CA PHE A 25 7.20 1.87 -12.02
C PHE A 25 8.70 1.65 -12.17
N HIS A 26 9.53 2.44 -11.47
CA HIS A 26 10.98 2.23 -11.47
C HIS A 26 11.35 0.86 -10.91
N ALA A 27 10.75 0.44 -9.79
CA ALA A 27 11.04 -0.86 -9.20
C ALA A 27 10.74 -2.02 -10.15
N VAL A 28 9.60 -1.98 -10.85
CA VAL A 28 9.26 -2.98 -11.86
C VAL A 28 10.24 -2.92 -13.03
N ALA A 29 10.49 -1.76 -13.63
CA ALA A 29 11.40 -1.62 -14.77
C ALA A 29 12.83 -2.11 -14.46
N ILE A 30 13.28 -1.97 -13.21
CA ILE A 30 14.59 -2.47 -12.77
C ILE A 30 14.58 -3.97 -12.50
N CYS A 31 13.49 -4.50 -11.93
CA CYS A 31 13.42 -5.90 -11.48
C CYS A 31 12.93 -6.86 -12.57
N ASP A 32 12.11 -6.36 -13.50
CA ASP A 32 11.49 -7.08 -14.62
C ASP A 32 11.32 -6.11 -15.81
N PRO A 33 12.38 -5.85 -16.59
CA PRO A 33 12.34 -4.91 -17.72
C PRO A 33 11.36 -5.28 -18.82
N GLU A 34 10.98 -6.56 -18.92
CA GLU A 34 10.06 -7.10 -19.93
C GLU A 34 8.61 -7.20 -19.40
N PHE A 35 8.33 -6.58 -18.25
CA PHE A 35 7.01 -6.63 -17.62
C PHE A 35 5.93 -6.03 -18.53
N ASP A 36 4.91 -6.82 -18.85
CA ASP A 36 3.78 -6.41 -19.69
C ASP A 36 2.78 -5.52 -18.94
N TRP A 37 3.02 -4.21 -18.97
CA TRP A 37 2.11 -3.20 -18.44
C TRP A 37 0.74 -3.17 -19.11
N SER A 38 0.66 -3.59 -20.39
CA SER A 38 -0.60 -3.63 -21.12
C SER A 38 -1.58 -4.62 -20.50
N SER A 39 -1.10 -5.59 -19.70
CA SER A 39 -1.91 -6.56 -18.99
C SER A 39 -2.48 -6.10 -17.64
N VAL A 40 -2.05 -4.94 -17.10
CA VAL A 40 -2.42 -4.45 -15.76
C VAL A 40 -3.55 -3.43 -15.86
N ASP A 41 -4.67 -3.63 -15.18
CA ASP A 41 -5.80 -2.68 -15.19
C ASP A 41 -5.61 -1.49 -14.26
N LEU A 42 -5.05 -1.77 -13.08
CA LEU A 42 -4.95 -0.82 -11.98
C LEU A 42 -3.61 -1.00 -11.24
N VAL A 43 -2.94 0.12 -10.96
CA VAL A 43 -1.81 0.21 -10.04
C VAL A 43 -2.27 0.96 -8.80
N THR A 44 -2.08 0.39 -7.61
CA THR A 44 -2.49 1.04 -6.36
C THR A 44 -1.68 0.58 -5.16
N ASP A 45 -1.97 1.12 -3.99
CA ASP A 45 -1.51 0.60 -2.72
C ASP A 45 -2.61 -0.20 -2.00
N ARG A 46 -2.18 -1.10 -1.11
CA ARG A 46 -3.10 -1.95 -0.34
C ARG A 46 -4.04 -1.14 0.55
N ASN A 47 -3.66 0.07 0.97
CA ASN A 47 -4.47 0.92 1.81
C ASN A 47 -5.69 1.51 1.07
N ASN A 48 -5.54 1.86 -0.20
CA ASN A 48 -6.66 2.30 -1.05
C ASN A 48 -7.66 1.16 -1.29
N LEU A 49 -7.18 -0.07 -1.50
CA LEU A 49 -8.08 -1.24 -1.57
C LEU A 49 -8.85 -1.44 -0.26
N ARG A 50 -8.20 -1.25 0.89
CA ARG A 50 -8.85 -1.31 2.22
C ARG A 50 -9.90 -0.21 2.39
N LYS A 51 -9.64 1.01 1.91
CA LYS A 51 -10.61 2.12 1.91
C LYS A 51 -11.84 1.77 1.06
N LEU A 52 -11.65 1.32 -0.18
CA LEU A 52 -12.73 0.93 -1.08
C LEU A 52 -13.52 -0.28 -0.57
N LEU A 53 -12.87 -1.20 0.17
CA LEU A 53 -13.56 -2.31 0.82
C LEU A 53 -14.55 -1.82 1.89
N LYS A 54 -14.24 -0.73 2.61
CA LYS A 54 -15.14 -0.09 3.60
C LYS A 54 -16.42 0.42 2.93
N LEU A 55 -16.32 0.95 1.70
CA LEU A 55 -17.47 1.44 0.94
C LEU A 55 -18.48 0.33 0.60
N VAL A 56 -18.00 -0.87 0.24
CA VAL A 56 -18.86 -2.00 -0.15
C VAL A 56 -19.42 -2.79 1.05
N ASP A 57 -19.05 -2.39 2.27
CA ASP A 57 -19.43 -3.04 3.52
C ASP A 57 -19.94 -2.03 4.58
N PRO A 58 -21.00 -1.25 4.29
CA PRO A 58 -21.44 -0.20 5.20
C PRO A 58 -22.21 -0.71 6.43
N VAL A 59 -22.59 -2.00 6.47
CA VAL A 59 -23.66 -2.51 7.35
C VAL A 59 -23.24 -2.82 8.81
N GLN A 60 -21.97 -2.69 9.22
CA GLN A 60 -21.61 -3.15 10.58
C GLN A 60 -20.63 -2.35 11.44
N SER A 61 -19.99 -1.27 11.00
CA SER A 61 -18.82 -0.82 11.74
C SER A 61 -19.12 0.22 12.83
N LYS A 62 -19.10 -0.21 14.10
CA LYS A 62 -18.17 0.45 15.05
C LYS A 62 -16.88 0.67 14.26
N PRO A 63 -16.32 1.88 14.20
CA PRO A 63 -15.26 2.20 13.25
C PRO A 63 -14.18 1.12 13.31
N PHE A 64 -13.77 0.61 12.14
CA PHE A 64 -12.80 -0.47 12.03
C PHE A 64 -11.52 -0.19 12.84
N PHE A 65 -11.22 1.10 13.13
CA PHE A 65 -10.21 1.55 14.08
C PHE A 65 -10.80 2.63 15.02
N PRO A 66 -10.44 2.67 16.32
CA PRO A 66 -10.72 3.84 17.16
C PRO A 66 -10.05 5.07 16.54
N GLY A 67 -10.85 6.05 16.09
CA GLY A 67 -10.35 7.25 15.40
C GLY A 67 -10.17 7.13 13.88
N ALA A 68 -10.66 6.06 13.24
CA ALA A 68 -10.71 6.02 11.77
C ALA A 68 -11.67 7.09 11.24
N GLU A 69 -11.15 7.96 10.37
CA GLU A 69 -11.92 8.95 9.62
C GLU A 69 -13.15 8.30 8.99
N GLU A 70 -14.30 8.96 9.16
CA GLU A 70 -15.58 8.45 8.69
C GLU A 70 -15.54 8.30 7.16
N GLY A 71 -14.92 9.24 6.45
CA GLY A 71 -14.67 9.21 5.01
C GLY A 71 -13.25 8.82 4.58
N PHE A 72 -12.99 8.89 3.28
CA PHE A 72 -11.65 8.82 2.70
C PHE A 72 -11.58 9.57 1.37
N ALA A 73 -10.36 9.99 0.99
CA ALA A 73 -10.03 10.42 -0.36
C ALA A 73 -8.92 9.53 -0.96
N ILE A 74 -8.96 9.36 -2.29
CA ILE A 74 -7.97 8.66 -3.12
C ILE A 74 -7.75 9.50 -4.37
N LEU A 75 -6.50 9.81 -4.70
CA LEU A 75 -6.17 10.45 -5.98
C LEU A 75 -6.08 9.38 -7.06
N ALA A 76 -6.65 9.66 -8.23
CA ALA A 76 -6.64 8.79 -9.38
C ALA A 76 -6.02 9.49 -10.60
N ASP A 77 -5.17 8.78 -11.32
CA ASP A 77 -4.60 9.22 -12.60
C ASP A 77 -4.89 8.19 -13.70
N VAL A 78 -5.14 8.68 -14.91
CA VAL A 78 -5.39 7.89 -16.11
C VAL A 78 -4.36 8.28 -17.16
N PRO A 79 -3.31 7.46 -17.38
CA PRO A 79 -2.30 7.72 -18.40
C PRO A 79 -2.91 7.85 -19.80
N ALA A 80 -2.22 8.50 -20.74
CA ALA A 80 -2.71 8.70 -22.10
C ALA A 80 -3.08 7.39 -22.83
N GLY A 81 -2.37 6.29 -22.54
CA GLY A 81 -2.68 4.93 -23.01
C GLY A 81 -3.88 4.27 -22.32
N LYS A 82 -4.55 4.98 -21.39
CA LYS A 82 -5.70 4.57 -20.58
C LYS A 82 -5.51 3.28 -19.78
N ARG A 83 -4.28 2.80 -19.61
CA ARG A 83 -3.96 1.60 -18.83
C ARG A 83 -2.47 1.60 -18.42
N PRO A 84 -2.14 1.23 -17.17
CA PRO A 84 -3.04 1.03 -16.04
C PRO A 84 -3.62 2.35 -15.50
N VAL A 85 -4.82 2.32 -14.93
CA VAL A 85 -5.29 3.41 -14.05
C VAL A 85 -4.42 3.40 -12.79
N VAL A 86 -4.12 4.54 -12.19
CA VAL A 86 -3.26 4.63 -11.01
C VAL A 86 -4.02 5.27 -9.86
N PHE A 87 -4.13 4.57 -8.73
CA PHE A 87 -4.71 5.12 -7.49
C PHE A 87 -3.62 5.33 -6.45
N THR A 88 -3.55 6.53 -5.89
CA THR A 88 -2.61 6.89 -4.84
C THR A 88 -3.29 7.52 -3.63
N ALA A 89 -2.64 7.42 -2.47
CA ALA A 89 -3.15 7.97 -1.23
C ALA A 89 -3.21 9.51 -1.27
N HIS A 90 -4.37 10.07 -0.93
CA HIS A 90 -4.51 11.46 -0.52
C HIS A 90 -3.98 11.60 0.92
N ARG A 91 -2.90 12.36 1.15
CA ARG A 91 -2.20 12.48 2.45
C ARG A 91 -1.97 13.92 2.93
N GLU A 92 -2.84 14.85 2.58
CA GLU A 92 -2.77 16.20 3.19
C GLU A 92 -2.99 16.13 4.71
N GLY A 93 -2.14 16.82 5.47
CA GLY A 93 -2.39 17.16 6.88
C GLY A 93 -2.29 16.04 7.93
N LEU A 94 -1.89 14.82 7.55
CA LEU A 94 -1.75 13.72 8.52
C LEU A 94 -0.39 13.77 9.21
N GLU A 95 -0.27 14.58 10.27
CA GLU A 95 0.76 14.29 11.28
C GLU A 95 0.51 12.88 11.81
N ARG A 96 1.43 11.94 11.52
CA ARG A 96 1.42 10.62 12.17
C ARG A 96 1.73 10.83 13.66
N ILE A 97 0.71 11.14 14.45
CA ILE A 97 0.85 11.08 15.89
C ILE A 97 0.95 9.60 16.24
N ASN A 98 2.19 9.12 16.39
CA ASN A 98 2.49 7.73 16.71
C ASN A 98 2.09 7.47 18.17
N ARG A 99 0.79 7.37 18.44
CA ARG A 99 0.23 7.09 19.75
C ARG A 99 0.20 5.59 19.95
N GLY A 100 1.25 5.03 20.54
CA GLY A 100 1.27 3.62 20.94
C GLY A 100 2.66 3.01 21.04
N PHE A 101 2.70 1.69 21.16
CA PHE A 101 3.93 0.90 21.28
C PHE A 101 4.18 0.05 20.02
N GLY A 102 3.53 0.35 18.89
CA GLY A 102 3.64 -0.41 17.64
C GLY A 102 5.03 -0.34 17.04
N ALA A 103 5.52 0.87 16.76
CA ALA A 103 6.87 1.07 16.22
C ALA A 103 7.95 0.45 17.13
N SER A 104 7.86 0.64 18.46
CA SER A 104 8.80 0.01 19.40
C SER A 104 8.69 -1.51 19.37
N PHE A 105 7.48 -2.08 19.22
CA PHE A 105 7.31 -3.53 19.09
C PHE A 105 8.01 -4.05 17.84
N GLU A 106 7.77 -3.44 16.69
CA GLU A 106 8.40 -3.77 15.41
C GLU A 106 9.92 -3.72 15.51
N GLU A 107 10.48 -2.64 16.07
CA GLU A 107 11.93 -2.48 16.28
C GLU A 107 12.53 -3.61 17.14
N HIS A 108 11.81 -4.08 18.17
CA HIS A 108 12.33 -5.10 19.09
C HIS A 108 12.18 -6.54 18.58
N VAL A 109 11.24 -6.81 17.66
CA VAL A 109 10.97 -8.16 17.15
C VAL A 109 11.50 -8.37 15.73
N THR A 110 12.12 -7.36 15.13
CA THR A 110 12.73 -7.44 13.80
C THR A 110 14.21 -7.11 13.85
N VAL A 111 14.91 -7.47 12.77
CA VAL A 111 16.30 -7.07 12.55
C VAL A 111 16.39 -6.55 11.13
N ALA A 112 16.88 -5.32 10.97
CA ALA A 112 17.14 -4.78 9.64
C ALA A 112 18.29 -5.53 8.96
N PRO A 113 18.18 -5.86 7.66
CA PRO A 113 19.31 -6.35 6.90
C PRO A 113 20.54 -5.43 7.01
N LYS A 114 21.75 -6.01 6.97
CA LYS A 114 22.99 -5.22 7.05
C LYS A 114 23.01 -4.15 5.95
N GLY A 115 23.33 -2.91 6.33
CA GLY A 115 23.42 -1.78 5.40
C GLY A 115 22.08 -1.17 4.98
N THR A 116 20.95 -1.61 5.54
CA THR A 116 19.62 -1.04 5.29
C THR A 116 19.01 -0.33 6.49
N ALA A 117 19.76 -0.15 7.59
CA ALA A 117 19.24 0.47 8.82
C ALA A 117 18.75 1.92 8.66
N SER A 118 19.15 2.61 7.59
CA SER A 118 18.70 3.98 7.27
C SER A 118 17.39 4.02 6.46
N PHE A 119 16.81 2.87 6.12
CA PHE A 119 15.57 2.78 5.35
C PHE A 119 14.42 2.49 6.30
N GLU A 120 13.31 3.22 6.15
CA GLU A 120 12.21 3.20 7.11
C GLU A 120 11.13 2.17 6.76
N GLU A 121 10.97 1.82 5.48
CA GLU A 121 9.85 0.99 5.02
C GLU A 121 10.32 -0.03 3.96
N TYR A 122 9.81 -1.25 4.05
CA TYR A 122 10.00 -2.30 3.04
C TYR A 122 8.68 -2.56 2.33
N HIS A 123 8.70 -2.55 1.00
CA HIS A 123 7.52 -2.75 0.18
C HIS A 123 7.67 -3.93 -0.76
N ARG A 124 6.58 -4.66 -0.95
CA ARG A 124 6.41 -5.62 -2.05
C ARG A 124 5.40 -5.12 -3.07
N LEU A 125 5.62 -5.54 -4.30
CA LEU A 125 4.66 -5.39 -5.38
C LEU A 125 4.00 -6.73 -5.63
N VAL A 126 2.68 -6.77 -5.46
CA VAL A 126 1.88 -7.99 -5.56
C VAL A 126 0.92 -7.82 -6.71
N LEU A 127 0.93 -8.75 -7.66
CA LEU A 127 -0.07 -8.79 -8.71
C LEU A 127 -1.27 -9.63 -8.24
N LEU A 128 -2.40 -8.95 -8.02
CA LEU A 128 -3.67 -9.59 -7.65
C LEU A 128 -4.55 -9.75 -8.89
N THR A 129 -5.34 -10.82 -8.89
CA THR A 129 -6.50 -10.95 -9.77
C THR A 129 -7.75 -10.91 -8.91
N ILE A 130 -8.54 -9.84 -9.06
CA ILE A 130 -9.84 -9.70 -8.41
C ILE A 130 -10.89 -9.63 -9.50
N ASP A 131 -11.71 -10.69 -9.58
CA ASP A 131 -12.59 -10.92 -10.73
C ASP A 131 -11.80 -10.95 -12.05
N ARG A 132 -12.09 -10.06 -13.00
CA ARG A 132 -11.37 -9.95 -14.28
C ARG A 132 -10.21 -8.94 -14.29
N LEU A 133 -10.03 -8.19 -13.20
CA LEU A 133 -9.01 -7.14 -13.13
C LEU A 133 -7.67 -7.70 -12.66
N ARG A 134 -6.60 -7.34 -13.37
CA ARG A 134 -5.22 -7.52 -12.90
C ARG A 134 -4.76 -6.24 -12.23
N ILE A 135 -4.45 -6.32 -10.94
CA ILE A 135 -4.18 -5.16 -10.09
C ILE A 135 -2.78 -5.31 -9.51
N LEU A 136 -1.89 -4.38 -9.83
CA LEU A 136 -0.57 -4.31 -9.21
C LEU A 136 -0.68 -3.49 -7.91
N VAL A 137 -0.43 -4.14 -6.79
CA VAL A 137 -0.61 -3.58 -5.45
C VAL A 137 0.74 -3.40 -4.77
N ARG A 138 1.08 -2.16 -4.40
CA ARG A 138 2.16 -1.89 -3.46
C ARG A 138 1.68 -2.15 -2.03
N THR A 139 2.39 -3.01 -1.32
CA THR A 139 2.13 -3.31 0.10
C THR A 139 3.38 -3.07 0.92
N GLU A 140 3.26 -2.31 2.00
CA GLU A 140 4.25 -2.31 3.07
C GLU A 140 4.25 -3.69 3.73
N VAL A 141 5.43 -4.16 4.09
CA VAL A 141 5.69 -5.45 4.73
C VAL A 141 6.49 -5.20 5.99
N ASP A 142 5.91 -5.56 7.14
CA ASP A 142 6.52 -5.31 8.44
C ASP A 142 7.76 -6.19 8.67
N ALA A 143 7.67 -7.47 8.28
CA ALA A 143 8.79 -8.41 8.37
C ALA A 143 8.67 -9.57 7.38
N VAL A 144 9.79 -10.24 7.14
CA VAL A 144 9.87 -11.50 6.39
C VAL A 144 10.60 -12.52 7.25
N LEU A 145 10.13 -13.77 7.27
CA LEU A 145 10.93 -14.86 7.83
C LEU A 145 11.97 -15.23 6.79
N ASN A 146 13.21 -14.84 7.05
CA ASN A 146 14.33 -15.16 6.19
C ASN A 146 15.31 -16.05 6.95
N ASP A 147 15.43 -17.30 6.54
CA ASP A 147 16.41 -18.26 7.08
C ASP A 147 17.81 -18.04 6.47
N SER A 148 17.93 -17.21 5.42
CA SER A 148 19.17 -16.95 4.71
C SER A 148 19.72 -15.55 5.01
N GLY A 149 20.78 -15.50 5.83
CA GLY A 149 21.59 -14.32 6.10
C GLY A 149 22.47 -13.92 4.92
N ASP A 150 21.88 -13.63 3.77
CA ASP A 150 22.64 -13.26 2.57
C ASP A 150 23.27 -11.87 2.73
N GLU A 151 24.60 -11.87 2.86
CA GLU A 151 25.46 -10.68 2.85
C GLU A 151 25.62 -10.16 1.42
N ALA A 152 24.56 -9.59 0.84
CA ALA A 152 24.70 -8.90 -0.43
C ALA A 152 25.47 -7.58 -0.23
N SER A 153 26.58 -7.40 -0.96
CA SER A 153 27.29 -6.12 -1.00
C SER A 153 26.40 -5.06 -1.66
N LEU A 154 26.20 -3.93 -0.95
CA LEU A 154 25.50 -2.79 -1.51
C LEU A 154 26.26 -2.21 -2.70
N LYS A 155 25.55 -2.03 -3.82
CA LYS A 155 26.09 -1.34 -5.01
C LYS A 155 25.98 0.18 -4.86
N ASP A 156 26.65 0.89 -5.75
CA ASP A 156 26.53 2.34 -5.89
C ASP A 156 25.09 2.76 -6.25
N TRP A 157 24.76 4.01 -5.92
CA TRP A 157 23.51 4.64 -6.32
C TRP A 157 23.51 4.95 -7.82
N ILE A 158 22.40 4.66 -8.48
CA ILE A 158 22.18 4.87 -9.91
C ILE A 158 20.91 5.70 -10.09
N LEU A 159 20.97 6.77 -10.88
CA LEU A 159 19.78 7.56 -11.22
C LEU A 159 18.81 6.70 -12.04
N CYS A 160 17.53 6.70 -11.66
CA CYS A 160 16.49 6.01 -12.39
C CYS A 160 16.28 6.65 -13.78
N LYS A 161 16.12 5.82 -14.81
CA LYS A 161 15.84 6.30 -16.18
C LYS A 161 14.55 7.11 -16.19
N GLY A 162 14.59 8.34 -16.70
CA GLY A 162 13.41 9.22 -16.80
C GLY A 162 13.03 9.92 -15.49
N SER A 163 13.86 9.83 -14.45
CA SER A 163 13.72 10.61 -13.21
C SER A 163 14.90 11.56 -13.05
N ASP A 164 14.65 12.76 -12.52
CA ASP A 164 15.69 13.73 -12.21
C ASP A 164 16.20 13.62 -10.76
N THR A 165 15.46 12.91 -9.91
CA THR A 165 15.71 12.91 -8.45
C THR A 165 15.67 11.51 -7.82
N MET A 166 15.05 10.53 -8.47
CA MET A 166 14.97 9.16 -7.94
C MET A 166 16.21 8.36 -8.31
N HIS A 167 16.87 7.83 -7.29
CA HIS A 167 18.00 6.94 -7.39
C HIS A 167 17.63 5.55 -6.86
N TYR A 168 18.28 4.53 -7.38
CA TYR A 168 18.16 3.16 -6.90
C TYR A 168 19.52 2.52 -6.65
N ARG A 169 19.51 1.49 -5.80
CA ARG A 169 20.60 0.52 -5.69
C ARG A 169 19.99 -0.88 -5.62
N ALA A 170 20.57 -1.83 -6.35
CA ALA A 170 20.19 -3.23 -6.24
C ALA A 170 20.78 -3.83 -4.97
N PHE A 171 19.98 -4.61 -4.26
CA PHE A 171 20.37 -5.27 -3.02
C PHE A 171 19.71 -6.64 -2.90
N GLY A 172 20.40 -7.60 -2.28
CA GLY A 172 19.85 -8.90 -1.94
C GLY A 172 19.27 -9.70 -3.11
N LYS A 173 18.61 -10.81 -2.76
CA LYS A 173 17.82 -11.63 -3.68
C LYS A 173 16.38 -11.60 -3.21
N PHE A 174 15.45 -11.34 -4.13
CA PHE A 174 14.03 -11.46 -3.83
C PHE A 174 13.64 -12.94 -3.87
N ASN A 175 12.91 -13.40 -2.87
CA ASN A 175 12.34 -14.73 -2.81
C ASN A 175 10.81 -14.62 -2.76
N ALA A 176 10.14 -15.06 -3.83
CA ALA A 176 8.68 -15.02 -3.90
C ALA A 176 8.00 -15.93 -2.87
N GLU A 177 8.70 -16.96 -2.39
CA GLU A 177 8.18 -17.97 -1.44
C GLU A 177 8.49 -17.61 0.02
N GLU A 178 9.14 -16.47 0.28
CA GLU A 178 9.48 -16.08 1.65
C GLU A 178 8.21 -15.69 2.44
N THR A 179 8.11 -16.16 3.68
CA THR A 179 6.93 -15.94 4.52
C THR A 179 6.85 -14.48 4.95
N VAL A 180 5.82 -13.78 4.48
CA VAL A 180 5.49 -12.41 4.86
C VAL A 180 4.80 -12.40 6.22
N VAL A 181 5.28 -11.53 7.10
CA VAL A 181 4.77 -11.39 8.46
C VAL A 181 4.21 -9.99 8.66
N GLU A 182 2.96 -9.94 9.12
CA GLU A 182 2.29 -8.75 9.61
C GLU A 182 2.48 -8.65 11.14
N LEU A 183 2.99 -7.51 11.61
CA LEU A 183 3.22 -7.25 13.02
C LEU A 183 2.08 -6.39 13.58
N LYS A 184 1.58 -6.79 14.75
CA LYS A 184 0.56 -6.05 15.48
C LYS A 184 0.91 -6.01 16.95
N SER A 185 0.66 -4.88 17.59
CA SER A 185 0.67 -4.76 19.05
C SER A 185 -0.74 -4.44 19.54
N LYS A 186 -1.06 -4.91 20.75
CA LYS A 186 -2.35 -4.62 21.38
C LYS A 186 -2.23 -4.51 22.90
N SER A 187 -2.89 -3.48 23.43
CA SER A 187 -3.01 -3.30 24.88
C SER A 187 -3.87 -4.41 25.48
N ALA A 188 -3.33 -5.12 26.48
CA ALA A 188 -4.06 -6.13 27.23
C ALA A 188 -5.25 -5.57 28.03
N PHE A 189 -5.31 -4.25 28.25
CA PHE A 189 -6.46 -3.59 28.86
C PHE A 189 -7.69 -3.53 27.93
N PHE A 190 -7.48 -3.69 26.62
CA PHE A 190 -8.53 -3.65 25.61
C PHE A 190 -8.42 -4.91 24.73
N PRO A 191 -8.87 -6.08 25.22
CA PRO A 191 -8.60 -7.37 24.59
C PRO A 191 -9.30 -7.58 23.24
N ASP A 192 -10.28 -6.74 22.90
CA ASP A 192 -10.96 -6.80 21.61
C ASP A 192 -9.99 -6.47 20.47
N PHE A 193 -9.64 -7.49 19.70
CA PHE A 193 -8.75 -7.40 18.56
C PHE A 193 -9.54 -7.39 17.24
N GLN A 194 -9.09 -6.58 16.28
CA GLN A 194 -9.78 -6.33 15.02
C GLN A 194 -9.47 -7.42 13.98
N TRP A 195 -9.78 -8.68 14.31
CA TRP A 195 -9.45 -9.85 13.48
C TRP A 195 -9.88 -9.69 12.02
N ARG A 196 -11.10 -9.20 11.79
CA ARG A 196 -11.65 -8.93 10.45
C ARG A 196 -10.82 -7.92 9.67
N ALA A 197 -10.48 -6.79 10.28
CA ALA A 197 -9.69 -5.73 9.63
C ALA A 197 -8.30 -6.24 9.26
N THR A 198 -7.65 -6.92 10.22
CA THR A 198 -6.32 -7.49 10.03
C THR A 198 -6.33 -8.57 8.96
N PHE A 199 -7.36 -9.42 8.92
CA PHE A 199 -7.50 -10.44 7.88
C PHE A 199 -7.54 -9.82 6.47
N TYR A 200 -8.34 -8.78 6.25
CA TYR A 200 -8.39 -8.11 4.94
C TYR A 200 -7.09 -7.41 4.58
N GLN A 201 -6.43 -6.80 5.57
CA GLN A 201 -5.09 -6.24 5.39
C GLN A 201 -4.10 -7.30 4.91
N MET A 202 -4.07 -8.47 5.57
CA MET A 202 -3.22 -9.59 5.17
C MET A 202 -3.60 -10.17 3.80
N LEU A 203 -4.91 -10.36 3.54
CA LEU A 203 -5.41 -10.93 2.29
C LEU A 203 -5.03 -10.07 1.07
N LEU A 204 -5.23 -8.75 1.17
CA LEU A 204 -4.94 -7.79 0.11
C LEU A 204 -3.43 -7.50 -0.03
N GLY A 205 -2.65 -7.72 1.04
CA GLY A 205 -1.19 -7.58 1.04
C GLY A 205 -0.42 -8.89 0.80
N LYS A 206 -1.10 -10.03 0.66
CA LYS A 206 -0.51 -11.37 0.63
C LYS A 206 0.45 -11.64 1.80
N ALA A 207 0.03 -11.31 3.02
CA ALA A 207 0.76 -11.67 4.23
C ALA A 207 0.37 -13.08 4.69
N ASP A 208 1.36 -13.90 5.06
CA ASP A 208 1.17 -15.32 5.38
C ASP A 208 0.89 -15.55 6.87
N LYS A 209 1.54 -14.75 7.71
CA LYS A 209 1.47 -14.84 9.18
C LYS A 209 1.23 -13.48 9.81
N MET A 210 0.66 -13.52 11.01
CA MET A 210 0.60 -12.38 11.92
C MET A 210 1.32 -12.72 13.21
N VAL A 211 2.14 -11.80 13.71
CA VAL A 211 2.72 -11.85 15.06
C VAL A 211 2.09 -10.77 15.90
N LEU A 212 1.43 -11.16 17.00
CA LEU A 212 0.71 -10.26 17.89
C LEU A 212 1.40 -10.14 19.25
N GLY A 213 1.91 -8.94 19.54
CA GLY A 213 2.46 -8.56 20.84
C GLY A 213 1.40 -7.98 21.77
N TRP A 214 1.02 -8.72 22.81
CA TRP A 214 0.18 -8.19 23.90
C TRP A 214 1.03 -7.44 24.91
N HIS A 215 0.61 -6.22 25.28
CA HIS A 215 1.35 -5.39 26.23
C HIS A 215 0.50 -4.78 27.34
N THR A 216 1.13 -4.51 28.48
CA THR A 216 0.58 -3.71 29.57
C THR A 216 1.46 -2.47 29.73
N ARG A 217 0.99 -1.31 29.26
CA ARG A 217 1.76 -0.03 29.24
C ARG A 217 3.17 -0.17 28.62
N GLY A 218 3.27 -0.82 27.46
CA GLY A 218 4.55 -1.02 26.75
C GLY A 218 5.37 -2.22 27.20
N LEU A 219 5.01 -2.90 28.29
CA LEU A 219 5.64 -4.16 28.69
C LEU A 219 4.99 -5.33 27.93
N PHE A 220 5.72 -5.90 26.99
CA PHE A 220 5.25 -7.00 26.14
C PHE A 220 5.44 -8.37 26.81
N LYS A 221 4.46 -9.25 26.62
CA LYS A 221 4.62 -10.70 26.82
C LYS A 221 5.24 -11.31 25.56
N PRO A 222 5.75 -12.56 25.61
CA PRO A 222 6.12 -13.29 24.40
C PRO A 222 5.01 -13.19 23.35
N PRO A 223 5.32 -12.80 22.10
CA PRO A 223 4.30 -12.57 21.10
C PRO A 223 3.66 -13.89 20.67
N THR A 224 2.42 -13.80 20.17
CA THR A 224 1.68 -14.96 19.66
C THR A 224 1.66 -14.95 18.14
N GLU A 225 2.00 -16.08 17.53
CA GLU A 225 1.92 -16.26 16.08
C GLU A 225 0.56 -16.81 15.65
N TYR A 226 0.10 -16.34 14.50
CA TYR A 226 -1.08 -16.83 13.83
C TYR A 226 -0.80 -16.97 12.33
N SER A 227 -1.12 -18.12 11.76
CA SER A 227 -1.25 -18.25 10.31
C SER A 227 -2.48 -17.50 9.79
N ILE A 228 -2.48 -17.09 8.53
CA ILE A 228 -3.64 -16.45 7.89
C ILE A 228 -4.93 -17.28 8.02
N SER A 229 -4.84 -18.62 8.03
CA SER A 229 -6.00 -19.50 8.22
C SER A 229 -6.57 -19.44 9.64
N GLN A 230 -5.71 -19.36 10.67
CA GLN A 230 -6.13 -19.14 12.06
C GLN A 230 -6.71 -17.75 12.27
N ILE A 231 -6.25 -16.74 11.54
CA ILE A 231 -6.91 -15.43 11.51
C ILE A 231 -8.29 -15.56 10.88
N ARG A 232 -8.38 -16.21 9.70
CA ARG A 232 -9.65 -16.39 8.99
C ARG A 232 -10.71 -17.09 9.84
N SER A 233 -10.34 -18.09 10.63
CA SER A 233 -11.29 -18.78 11.51
C SER A 233 -11.86 -17.90 12.64
N LYS A 234 -11.28 -16.71 12.88
CA LYS A 234 -11.76 -15.72 13.85
C LYS A 234 -12.58 -14.60 13.20
N VAL A 235 -12.75 -14.64 11.87
CA VAL A 235 -13.48 -13.61 11.11
C VAL A 235 -14.90 -14.08 10.84
N GLU A 236 -15.86 -13.38 11.45
CA GLU A 236 -17.27 -13.50 11.11
C GLU A 236 -17.58 -12.59 9.92
N ASP A 237 -17.38 -13.10 8.70
CA ASP A 237 -17.69 -12.40 7.46
C ASP A 237 -17.90 -13.32 6.25
N ASP A 238 -18.70 -12.85 5.30
CA ASP A 238 -18.75 -13.40 3.95
C ASP A 238 -17.68 -12.72 3.08
N VAL A 239 -16.43 -13.15 3.28
CA VAL A 239 -15.26 -12.59 2.60
C VAL A 239 -15.38 -12.68 1.09
N ASP A 240 -15.86 -13.80 0.55
CA ASP A 240 -15.92 -13.99 -0.89
C ASP A 240 -16.92 -13.01 -1.52
N LYS A 241 -18.06 -12.77 -0.84
CA LYS A 241 -18.99 -11.71 -1.25
C LYS A 241 -18.33 -10.34 -1.22
N ARG A 242 -17.55 -10.01 -0.18
CA ARG A 242 -16.89 -8.70 -0.07
C ARG A 242 -15.83 -8.50 -1.15
N ILE A 243 -15.01 -9.52 -1.44
CA ILE A 243 -14.04 -9.47 -2.53
C ILE A 243 -14.73 -9.34 -3.90
N ARG A 244 -15.85 -10.05 -4.13
CA ARG A 244 -16.66 -9.86 -5.35
C ARG A 244 -17.21 -8.43 -5.47
N GLN A 245 -17.72 -7.87 -4.38
CA GLN A 245 -18.23 -6.49 -4.38
C GLN A 245 -17.12 -5.48 -4.62
N LEU A 246 -15.94 -5.68 -4.03
CA LEU A 246 -14.75 -4.87 -4.30
C LEU A 246 -14.36 -4.96 -5.78
N GLY A 247 -14.32 -6.17 -6.36
CA GLY A 247 -14.05 -6.37 -7.78
C GLY A 247 -15.05 -5.62 -8.68
N ALA A 248 -16.35 -5.74 -8.40
CA ALA A 248 -17.38 -5.02 -9.14
C ALA A 248 -17.30 -3.49 -8.98
N LEU A 249 -16.88 -2.99 -7.80
CA LEU A 249 -16.62 -1.57 -7.59
C LEU A 249 -15.40 -1.12 -8.40
N LEU A 250 -14.26 -1.80 -8.27
CA LEU A 250 -13.03 -1.47 -8.98
C LEU A 250 -13.24 -1.47 -10.49
N GLN A 251 -13.98 -2.43 -11.01
CA GLN A 251 -14.29 -2.50 -12.44
C GLN A 251 -15.08 -1.28 -12.90
N ARG A 252 -16.12 -0.89 -12.15
CA ARG A 252 -16.89 0.31 -12.46
C ARG A 252 -16.01 1.56 -12.42
N LEU A 253 -15.14 1.70 -11.42
CA LEU A 253 -14.22 2.83 -11.34
C LEU A 253 -13.26 2.86 -12.52
N VAL A 254 -12.60 1.75 -12.83
CA VAL A 254 -11.67 1.66 -13.97
C VAL A 254 -12.39 1.97 -15.29
N ASP A 255 -13.60 1.46 -15.52
CA ASP A 255 -14.38 1.72 -16.73
C ASP A 255 -14.80 3.20 -16.82
N THR A 256 -15.29 3.79 -15.72
CA THR A 256 -15.69 5.20 -15.65
C THR A 256 -14.51 6.13 -15.91
N LEU A 257 -13.37 5.89 -15.26
CA LEU A 257 -12.19 6.77 -15.35
C LEU A 257 -11.55 6.75 -16.74
N LYS A 258 -11.71 5.67 -17.52
CA LYS A 258 -11.23 5.58 -18.91
C LYS A 258 -12.13 6.30 -19.95
N GLY A 259 -13.25 6.89 -19.52
CA GLY A 259 -14.13 7.66 -20.39
C GLY A 259 -13.40 8.78 -21.14
N GLU A 260 -13.84 9.11 -22.35
CA GLU A 260 -13.15 10.08 -23.23
C GLU A 260 -13.12 11.52 -22.69
N GLU A 261 -14.04 11.85 -21.78
CA GLU A 261 -14.19 13.19 -21.22
C GLU A 261 -13.57 13.35 -19.81
N MET A 262 -12.92 12.30 -19.28
CA MET A 262 -12.38 12.35 -17.93
C MET A 262 -11.06 13.14 -17.85
N PRO A 263 -10.93 14.07 -16.89
CA PRO A 263 -9.66 14.72 -16.55
C PRO A 263 -8.56 13.70 -16.21
N LYS A 264 -7.29 14.08 -16.44
CA LYS A 264 -6.14 13.23 -16.09
C LYS A 264 -5.99 13.01 -14.58
N ALA A 265 -6.22 14.05 -13.78
CA ALA A 265 -6.10 13.99 -12.32
C ALA A 265 -7.49 14.11 -11.68
N LEU A 266 -7.84 13.11 -10.87
CA LEU A 266 -9.15 12.96 -10.26
C LEU A 266 -9.02 12.67 -8.77
N GLU A 267 -10.03 13.05 -8.00
CA GLU A 267 -10.17 12.68 -6.60
C GLU A 267 -11.43 11.83 -6.42
N LEU A 268 -11.27 10.70 -5.74
CA LEU A 268 -12.32 9.78 -5.35
C LEU A 268 -12.59 9.95 -3.85
N THR A 269 -13.72 10.54 -3.50
CA THR A 269 -14.04 10.90 -2.12
C THR A 269 -15.32 10.22 -1.64
N TRP A 270 -15.23 9.63 -0.45
CA TRP A 270 -16.36 9.05 0.25
C TRP A 270 -16.51 9.69 1.61
N GLU A 271 -17.71 10.15 1.96
CA GLU A 271 -17.95 10.89 3.22
C GLU A 271 -18.33 9.98 4.41
N GLY A 272 -18.30 8.65 4.23
CA GLY A 272 -18.50 7.71 5.35
C GLY A 272 -19.93 7.33 5.67
N ARG A 273 -20.91 8.11 5.18
CA ARG A 273 -22.34 7.97 5.53
C ARG A 273 -23.24 7.77 4.31
N LEU A 274 -22.76 8.07 3.12
CA LEU A 274 -23.49 7.94 1.87
C LEU A 274 -23.15 6.61 1.18
N SER A 275 -24.02 6.12 0.32
CA SER A 275 -23.70 5.01 -0.60
C SER A 275 -22.78 5.43 -1.74
N ASP A 276 -22.58 6.74 -1.90
CA ASP A 276 -22.08 7.33 -3.12
C ASP A 276 -20.60 7.68 -2.95
N LEU A 277 -19.80 7.31 -3.94
CA LEU A 277 -18.43 7.76 -4.11
C LEU A 277 -18.45 8.94 -5.08
N ILE A 278 -17.94 10.08 -4.62
CA ILE A 278 -17.83 11.30 -5.41
C ILE A 278 -16.55 11.22 -6.24
N ILE A 279 -16.64 11.58 -7.52
CA ILE A 279 -15.52 11.63 -8.45
C ILE A 279 -15.45 13.05 -9.01
N GLU A 280 -14.39 13.77 -8.68
CA GLU A 280 -14.20 15.17 -9.08
C GLU A 280 -12.81 15.37 -9.69
N ALA A 281 -12.64 16.44 -10.47
CA ALA A 281 -11.31 16.86 -10.92
C ALA A 281 -10.46 17.22 -9.72
N GLY A 282 -9.27 16.62 -9.59
CA GLY A 282 -8.36 16.89 -8.49
C GLY A 282 -7.83 18.32 -8.57
N ASN A 283 -8.25 19.20 -7.66
CA ASN A 283 -7.68 20.54 -7.51
C ASN A 283 -6.42 20.48 -6.62
N VAL A 284 -5.42 19.68 -6.98
CA VAL A 284 -4.12 19.76 -6.31
C VAL A 284 -3.31 20.84 -7.02
N THR A 285 -3.60 22.10 -6.70
CA THR A 285 -2.75 23.21 -7.10
C THR A 285 -1.61 23.33 -6.10
N ASN A 286 -0.38 23.05 -6.53
CA ASN A 286 0.80 23.44 -5.77
C ASN A 286 0.77 24.97 -5.55
N PRO A 287 1.31 25.52 -4.44
CA PRO A 287 1.46 26.98 -4.25
C PRO A 287 2.15 27.75 -5.40
N THR A 288 2.75 27.05 -6.38
CA THR A 288 3.34 27.62 -7.60
C THR A 288 2.38 27.74 -8.80
N GLY A 289 1.12 27.29 -8.70
CA GLY A 289 0.12 27.43 -9.77
C GLY A 289 0.29 26.45 -10.95
N VAL A 290 1.06 25.39 -10.76
CA VAL A 290 1.22 24.31 -11.75
C VAL A 290 0.18 23.22 -11.49
N SER A 291 -0.54 22.82 -12.54
CA SER A 291 -1.42 21.65 -12.55
C SER A 291 -0.62 20.40 -12.19
N GLU A 292 -0.86 19.83 -11.00
CA GLU A 292 -0.27 18.55 -10.61
C GLU A 292 -0.96 17.42 -11.40
N THR A 293 -0.31 17.04 -12.49
CA THR A 293 -0.46 15.68 -13.02
C THR A 293 0.52 14.82 -12.24
N CYS A 294 0.10 13.64 -11.78
CA CYS A 294 1.09 12.64 -11.39
C CYS A 294 1.94 12.50 -12.65
N ARG A 295 3.25 12.80 -12.60
CA ARG A 295 4.13 12.57 -13.75
C ARG A 295 4.29 11.06 -13.83
N PHE A 296 3.25 10.41 -14.35
CA PHE A 296 3.37 9.14 -15.00
C PHE A 296 4.51 9.32 -16.00
N VAL A 297 5.59 8.58 -15.82
CA VAL A 297 6.67 8.60 -16.79
C VAL A 297 6.13 7.79 -17.98
N GLU A 298 5.44 8.48 -18.90
CA GLU A 298 4.76 7.90 -20.07
C GLU A 298 5.70 6.97 -20.87
N SER A 299 7.02 7.19 -20.76
CA SER A 299 8.06 6.32 -21.32
C SER A 299 8.11 4.88 -20.78
N PHE A 300 7.33 4.50 -19.76
CA PHE A 300 7.24 3.10 -19.30
C PHE A 300 6.11 2.30 -19.95
N ILE A 301 5.21 2.94 -20.72
CA ILE A 301 4.09 2.27 -21.42
C ILE A 301 4.39 2.03 -22.92
N GLU A 302 5.43 2.66 -23.48
CA GLU A 302 5.80 2.49 -24.90
C GLU A 302 6.21 1.06 -25.28
#